data_AF-A4BLA2-F1
#
_entry.id   AF-A4BLA2-F1
#
_cell.length_a   1.000
_cell.length_b   1.000
_cell.length_c   1.000
_cell.angle_alpha   90.00
_cell.angle_beta   90.00
_cell.angle_gamma   90.00
#
_symmetry.space_group_name_H-M   'P 1'
#
loop_
_entity.id
_entity.type
_entity.pdbx_description
1 polymer ?
#
loop_
_entity_poly.entity_id
_entity_poly.type
_entity_poly.pdbx_seq_one_letter_code
_entity_poly.pdbx_strand_id
1 'polypeptide(L)'
;MPGNPEVEYTETLASHRHYSNLRFTSLGVFAVLFVGLVAAATGAGGALPDATGLRGYFIFLSLVLSLVFWAFEEGIDGYLRALGQRIIELETALQYARFSSRPHWANQLATPATRAPYLLNVLLSIAFLSQ
;
A
#
# COMPACT_ATOMS: atom_id res chain seq x y z
N MET A 1 -0.71 19.05 28.56
CA MET A 1 -1.57 20.19 28.19
C MET A 1 -2.42 19.70 27.03
N PRO A 2 -3.77 19.72 27.11
CA PRO A 2 -4.56 19.44 25.92
C PRO A 2 -4.17 20.50 24.88
N GLY A 3 -3.62 20.05 23.75
CA GLY A 3 -3.23 20.93 22.66
C GLY A 3 -4.47 21.65 22.12
N ASN A 4 -4.27 22.81 21.49
CA ASN A 4 -5.36 23.50 20.81
C ASN A 4 -6.00 22.51 19.80
N PRO A 5 -7.30 22.18 19.91
CA PRO A 5 -7.95 21.18 19.07
C PRO A 5 -7.91 21.54 17.59
N GLU A 6 -7.83 22.82 17.23
CA GLU A 6 -7.64 23.25 15.85
C GLU A 6 -6.25 22.87 15.30
N VAL A 7 -5.21 23.03 16.13
CA VAL A 7 -3.84 22.64 15.78
C VAL A 7 -3.77 21.13 15.61
N GLU A 8 -4.29 20.37 16.58
CA GLU A 8 -4.35 18.91 16.51
C GLU A 8 -5.10 18.43 15.27
N TYR A 9 -6.20 19.09 14.90
CA TYR A 9 -6.95 18.79 13.69
C TYR A 9 -6.10 18.98 12.43
N THR A 10 -5.41 20.12 12.30
CA THR A 10 -4.57 20.40 11.14
C THR A 10 -3.39 19.43 11.01
N GLU A 11 -2.76 19.06 12.13
CA GLU A 11 -1.66 18.09 12.18
C GLU A 11 -2.14 16.67 11.82
N THR A 12 -3.30 16.26 12.34
CA THR A 12 -3.90 14.96 12.05
C THR A 12 -4.28 14.86 10.57
N LEU A 13 -4.83 15.93 9.99
CA LEU A 13 -5.17 16.00 8.58
C LEU A 13 -3.92 15.97 7.68
N ALA A 14 -2.87 16.71 8.05
CA ALA A 14 -1.59 16.67 7.35
C ALA A 14 -0.96 15.27 7.38
N SER A 15 -0.99 14.62 8.54
CA SER A 15 -0.52 13.24 8.73
C SER A 15 -1.31 12.27 7.87
N HIS A 16 -2.64 12.37 7.86
CA HIS A 16 -3.49 11.52 7.03
C HIS A 16 -3.16 11.66 5.53
N ARG A 17 -2.95 12.88 5.04
CA ARG A 17 -2.53 13.11 3.64
C ARG A 17 -1.14 12.51 3.36
N HIS A 18 -0.20 12.68 4.29
CA HIS A 18 1.15 12.14 4.14
C HIS A 18 1.15 10.61 4.03
N TYR A 19 0.46 9.91 4.94
CA TYR A 19 0.37 8.45 4.91
C TYR A 19 -0.40 7.93 3.70
N SER A 20 -1.42 8.66 3.23
CA SER A 20 -2.11 8.33 1.97
C SER A 20 -1.16 8.42 0.76
N ASN A 21 -0.35 9.48 0.68
CA ASN A 21 0.66 9.61 -0.38
C ASN A 21 1.76 8.54 -0.29
N LEU A 22 2.17 8.20 0.94
CA LEU A 22 3.15 7.15 1.19
C LEU A 22 2.65 5.80 0.66
N ARG A 23 1.37 5.49 0.87
CA ARG A 23 0.69 4.32 0.32
C ARG A 23 0.75 4.23 -1.21
N PHE A 24 0.44 5.34 -1.89
CA PHE A 24 0.53 5.36 -3.36
C PHE A 24 1.97 5.21 -3.85
N THR A 25 2.92 5.79 -3.11
CA THR A 25 4.34 5.71 -3.44
C THR A 25 4.86 4.28 -3.24
N SER A 26 4.49 3.59 -2.15
CA SER A 26 4.85 2.19 -1.94
C SER A 26 4.32 1.28 -3.03
N LEU A 27 3.07 1.46 -3.46
CA LEU A 27 2.50 0.72 -4.58
C LEU A 27 3.28 0.95 -5.88
N GLY A 28 3.69 2.19 -6.16
CA GLY A 28 4.53 2.51 -7.32
C GLY A 28 5.89 1.83 -7.28
N VAL A 29 6.57 1.86 -6.13
CA VAL A 29 7.85 1.16 -5.93
C VAL A 29 7.68 -0.35 -6.09
N PHE A 30 6.63 -0.93 -5.49
CA PHE A 30 6.31 -2.34 -5.65
C PHE A 30 6.13 -2.72 -7.12
N ALA A 31 5.37 -1.93 -7.89
CA ALA A 31 5.14 -2.20 -9.31
C ALA A 31 6.44 -2.19 -10.12
N VAL A 32 7.34 -1.23 -9.88
CA VAL A 32 8.64 -1.17 -10.57
C VAL A 32 9.51 -2.38 -10.24
N LEU A 33 9.62 -2.74 -8.96
CA LEU A 33 10.39 -3.92 -8.52
C LEU A 33 9.81 -5.21 -9.08
N PHE A 34 8.48 -5.33 -9.07
CA PHE A 34 7.78 -6.49 -9.57
C PHE A 34 8.02 -6.70 -11.08
N VAL A 35 7.87 -5.65 -11.89
CA VAL A 35 8.16 -5.71 -13.33
C VAL A 35 9.61 -6.12 -13.59
N GLY A 36 10.57 -5.57 -12.85
CA GLY A 36 11.98 -5.94 -12.97
C GLY A 36 12.24 -7.42 -12.65
N LEU A 37 11.61 -7.95 -11.61
CA LEU A 37 11.75 -9.36 -11.23
C LEU A 37 11.11 -10.31 -12.25
N VAL A 38 9.94 -9.96 -12.79
CA VAL A 38 9.29 -10.75 -13.84
C VAL A 38 10.12 -10.77 -15.13
N ALA A 39 10.67 -9.61 -15.53
CA ALA A 39 11.56 -9.53 -16.70
C ALA A 39 12.82 -10.41 -16.51
N ALA A 40 13.44 -10.36 -15.32
CA ALA A 40 14.57 -11.21 -14.98
C ALA A 40 14.22 -12.71 -14.96
N ALA A 41 13.05 -13.08 -14.40
CA ALA A 41 12.61 -14.47 -14.32
C ALA A 41 12.23 -15.09 -15.67
N THR A 42 11.80 -14.27 -16.63
CA THR A 42 11.39 -14.71 -17.98
C THR A 42 12.50 -14.58 -19.02
N GLY A 43 13.67 -14.06 -18.65
CA GLY A 43 14.78 -13.82 -19.58
C GLY A 43 14.50 -12.70 -20.60
N ALA A 44 13.42 -11.92 -20.40
CA ALA A 44 13.07 -10.77 -21.23
C ALA A 44 14.11 -9.66 -21.03
N GLY A 45 15.15 -9.66 -21.88
CA GLY A 45 16.33 -8.79 -21.74
C GLY A 45 17.63 -9.40 -22.24
N GLY A 46 17.65 -10.69 -22.63
CA GLY A 46 18.72 -11.29 -23.43
C GLY A 46 20.04 -11.59 -22.72
N ALA A 47 20.14 -11.39 -21.40
CA ALA A 47 21.42 -11.42 -20.69
C ALA A 47 21.56 -12.50 -19.59
N LEU A 48 20.56 -13.36 -19.37
CA LEU A 48 20.65 -14.40 -18.34
C LEU A 48 20.82 -15.78 -19.00
N PRO A 49 21.96 -16.47 -18.79
CA PRO A 49 22.12 -17.85 -19.24
C PRO A 49 21.05 -18.71 -18.58
N ASP A 50 20.59 -19.71 -19.33
CA ASP A 50 19.52 -20.65 -18.98
C ASP A 50 19.81 -21.34 -17.64
N ALA A 51 19.38 -20.71 -16.56
CA ALA A 51 19.65 -21.10 -15.20
C ALA A 51 18.31 -21.25 -14.50
N THR A 52 17.73 -22.42 -14.66
CA THR A 52 16.56 -22.90 -13.89
C THR A 52 16.68 -22.62 -12.39
N GLY A 53 17.90 -22.58 -11.84
CA GLY A 53 18.17 -22.17 -10.46
C GLY A 53 17.96 -20.67 -10.16
N LEU A 54 18.26 -19.77 -11.10
CA LEU A 54 18.07 -18.32 -10.94
C LEU A 54 16.59 -17.92 -11.06
N ARG A 55 15.81 -18.61 -11.90
CA ARG A 55 14.36 -18.39 -12.02
C ARG A 55 13.63 -18.61 -10.68
N GLY A 56 13.94 -19.72 -10.01
CA GLY A 56 13.38 -20.02 -8.68
C GLY A 56 13.74 -18.96 -7.63
N TYR A 57 14.97 -18.43 -7.68
CA TYR A 57 15.42 -17.34 -6.80
C TYR A 57 14.62 -16.05 -7.02
N PHE A 58 14.39 -15.64 -8.28
CA PHE A 58 13.61 -14.42 -8.57
C PHE A 58 12.13 -14.56 -8.17
N ILE A 59 11.54 -15.75 -8.34
CA ILE A 59 10.17 -16.03 -7.88
C ILE A 59 10.10 -16.00 -6.35
N PHE A 60 11.06 -16.61 -5.66
CA PHE A 60 11.11 -16.54 -4.20
C PHE A 60 11.23 -15.09 -3.72
N LEU A 61 12.12 -14.31 -4.35
CA LEU A 61 12.32 -12.90 -4.02
C LEU A 61 11.07 -12.06 -4.28
N SER A 62 10.32 -12.31 -5.36
CA SER A 62 9.07 -11.61 -5.64
C SER A 62 8.00 -11.90 -4.58
N LEU A 63 7.89 -13.16 -4.12
CA LEU A 63 6.96 -13.55 -3.06
C LEU A 63 7.30 -12.89 -1.72
N VAL A 64 8.58 -12.88 -1.34
CA VAL A 64 9.05 -12.20 -0.13
C VAL A 64 8.76 -10.70 -0.20
N LEU A 65 9.05 -10.05 -1.33
CA LEU A 65 8.74 -8.64 -1.53
C LEU A 65 7.24 -8.37 -1.43
N SER A 66 6.38 -9.20 -2.03
CA SER A 66 4.94 -9.06 -1.87
C SER A 66 4.47 -9.16 -0.43
N LEU A 67 5.04 -10.07 0.36
CA LEU A 67 4.69 -10.17 1.79
C LEU A 67 5.12 -8.92 2.56
N VAL A 68 6.32 -8.39 2.29
CA VAL A 68 6.82 -7.16 2.94
C VAL A 68 5.94 -5.96 2.59
N PHE A 69 5.64 -5.75 1.32
CA PHE A 69 4.79 -4.65 0.89
C PHE A 69 3.34 -4.80 1.34
N TRP A 70 2.80 -6.02 1.37
CA TRP A 70 1.48 -6.31 1.95
C TRP A 70 1.44 -5.92 3.44
N ALA A 71 2.43 -6.35 4.22
CA ALA A 71 2.49 -6.04 5.64
C ALA A 71 2.62 -4.53 5.88
N PHE A 72 3.41 -3.84 5.06
CA PHE A 72 3.54 -2.39 5.10
C PHE A 72 2.21 -1.68 4.80
N GLU A 73 1.50 -2.08 3.75
CA GLU A 73 0.17 -1.55 3.40
C GLU A 73 -0.85 -1.76 4.52
N GLU A 74 -0.89 -2.94 5.14
CA GLU A 74 -1.82 -3.21 6.24
C GLU A 74 -1.49 -2.34 7.47
N GLY A 75 -0.20 -2.08 7.72
CA GLY A 75 0.26 -1.13 8.72
C GLY A 75 -0.25 0.30 8.43
N ILE A 76 -0.04 0.80 7.21
CA ILE A 76 -0.53 2.12 6.79
C ILE A 76 -2.06 2.20 6.89
N ASP A 77 -2.78 1.16 6.48
CA ASP A 77 -4.24 1.11 6.58
C ASP A 77 -4.72 1.17 8.03
N GLY A 78 -3.99 0.53 8.96
CA GLY A 78 -4.23 0.69 10.39
C GLY A 78 -4.09 2.14 10.84
N TYR A 79 -2.98 2.80 10.46
CA TYR A 79 -2.72 4.21 10.79
C TYR A 79 -3.75 5.16 10.19
N LEU A 80 -4.10 5.01 8.92
CA LEU A 80 -5.08 5.85 8.24
C LEU A 80 -6.48 5.71 8.85
N ARG A 81 -6.87 4.49 9.26
CA ARG A 81 -8.13 4.27 10.00
C ARG A 81 -8.14 5.00 11.34
N ALA A 82 -7.07 4.88 12.12
CA ALA A 82 -6.95 5.57 13.41
C ALA A 82 -6.96 7.10 13.26
N LEU A 83 -6.23 7.64 12.28
CA LEU A 83 -6.22 9.08 11.97
C LEU A 83 -7.60 9.54 11.49
N GLY A 84 -8.27 8.76 10.65
CA GLY A 84 -9.63 9.07 10.17
C GLY A 84 -10.64 9.17 11.31
N GLN A 85 -10.60 8.23 12.27
CA GLN A 85 -11.43 8.29 13.48
C GLN A 85 -11.14 9.55 14.30
N ARG A 86 -9.85 9.87 14.51
CA ARG A 86 -9.45 11.07 15.25
C ARG A 86 -9.91 12.36 14.57
N ILE A 87 -9.88 12.40 13.24
CA ILE A 87 -10.41 13.52 12.45
C ILE A 87 -11.91 13.70 12.68
N ILE A 88 -12.73 12.62 12.75
CA ILE A 88 -14.16 12.74 13.12
C ILE A 88 -14.33 13.40 14.48
N GLU A 89 -13.61 12.87 15.47
CA GLU A 89 -13.75 13.29 16.87
C GLU A 89 -13.49 14.79 16.98
N LEU A 90 -12.41 15.26 16.34
CA LEU A 90 -12.03 16.67 16.30
C LEU A 90 -13.02 17.52 15.49
N GLU A 91 -13.52 17.05 14.35
CA GLU A 91 -14.54 17.77 13.57
C GLU A 91 -15.87 17.93 14.32
N THR A 92 -16.24 16.91 15.09
CA THR A 92 -17.44 16.92 15.92
C THR A 92 -17.28 17.90 17.07
N ALA A 93 -16.12 17.90 17.74
CA ALA A 93 -15.80 18.82 18.83
C ALA A 93 -15.74 20.29 18.36
N LEU A 94 -15.20 20.54 17.15
CA LEU A 94 -15.06 21.87 16.56
C LEU A 94 -16.30 22.35 15.79
N GLN A 95 -17.37 21.55 15.73
CA GLN A 95 -18.59 21.81 14.95
C GLN A 95 -18.36 21.98 13.43
N TYR A 96 -17.20 21.59 12.92
CA TYR A 96 -16.90 21.58 11.48
C TYR A 96 -17.73 20.56 10.70
N ALA A 97 -18.40 19.63 11.40
CA ALA A 97 -19.32 18.65 10.83
C ALA A 97 -20.41 19.26 9.93
N ARG A 98 -20.84 20.52 10.15
CA ARG A 98 -21.82 21.22 9.29
C ARG A 98 -21.29 21.61 7.90
N PHE A 99 -19.98 21.75 7.73
CA PHE A 99 -19.35 22.13 6.47
C PHE A 99 -18.72 20.93 5.74
N SER A 100 -18.77 19.75 6.36
CA SER A 100 -18.23 18.52 5.79
C SER A 100 -19.17 17.95 4.72
N SER A 101 -18.99 18.35 3.46
CA SER A 101 -19.47 17.65 2.27
C SER A 101 -18.55 16.50 1.85
N ARG A 102 -17.82 15.90 2.81
CA ARG A 102 -16.81 14.90 2.48
C ARG A 102 -17.47 13.58 2.07
N PRO A 103 -17.04 12.95 0.95
CA PRO A 103 -17.42 11.58 0.68
C PRO A 103 -17.02 10.71 1.88
N HIS A 104 -17.86 9.74 2.24
CA HIS A 104 -17.61 8.80 3.34
C HIS A 104 -16.27 8.08 3.13
N TRP A 105 -15.20 8.65 3.65
CA TRP A 105 -13.84 8.10 3.70
C TRP A 105 -13.82 6.77 4.47
N ALA A 106 -14.82 6.55 5.33
CA ALA A 106 -15.17 5.26 5.92
C ALA A 106 -15.29 4.11 4.90
N ASN A 107 -15.71 4.41 3.66
CA ASN A 107 -15.85 3.40 2.60
C ASN A 107 -14.63 3.31 1.66
N GLN A 108 -13.66 4.23 1.75
CA GLN A 108 -12.47 4.24 0.91
C GLN A 108 -11.25 3.58 1.56
N LEU A 109 -11.25 3.42 2.89
CA LEU A 109 -10.12 2.91 3.69
C LEU A 109 -9.90 1.40 3.61
N ALA A 110 -10.76 0.65 2.92
CA ALA A 110 -10.61 -0.80 2.75
C ALA A 110 -11.05 -1.20 1.34
N THR A 111 -10.43 -0.63 0.30
CA THR A 111 -10.68 -1.15 -1.04
C THR A 111 -9.88 -2.43 -1.27
N PRO A 112 -10.51 -3.55 -1.67
CA PRO A 112 -9.80 -4.77 -2.09
C PRO A 112 -8.83 -4.51 -3.26
N ALA A 113 -8.95 -3.36 -3.93
CA ALA A 113 -8.10 -2.91 -5.02
C ALA A 113 -6.61 -2.80 -4.63
N THR A 114 -6.28 -2.42 -3.40
CA THR A 114 -4.88 -2.29 -2.96
C THR A 114 -4.23 -3.63 -2.63
N ARG A 115 -5.06 -4.66 -2.39
CA ARG A 115 -4.64 -6.06 -2.19
C ARG A 115 -4.47 -6.84 -3.50
N ALA A 116 -5.21 -6.43 -4.54
CA ALA A 116 -5.18 -7.05 -5.86
C ALA A 116 -3.77 -7.24 -6.46
N PRO A 117 -2.84 -6.27 -6.45
CA PRO A 117 -1.53 -6.44 -7.07
C PRO A 117 -0.70 -7.54 -6.40
N TYR A 118 -0.81 -7.71 -5.08
CA TYR A 118 -0.08 -8.75 -4.37
C TYR A 118 -0.66 -10.15 -4.62
N LEU A 119 -1.99 -10.26 -4.64
CA LEU A 119 -2.66 -11.52 -4.99
C LEU A 119 -2.33 -11.93 -6.42
N LEU A 120 -2.30 -10.96 -7.35
CA LEU A 120 -1.88 -11.19 -8.72
C LEU A 120 -0.43 -11.70 -8.80
N ASN A 121 0.50 -11.13 -8.02
CA ASN A 121 1.87 -11.64 -7.97
C ASN A 121 1.92 -13.09 -7.45
N VAL A 122 1.19 -13.42 -6.39
CA VAL A 122 1.16 -14.80 -5.87
C VAL A 122 0.66 -15.77 -6.94
N LEU A 123 -0.41 -15.43 -7.65
CA LEU A 123 -0.95 -16.26 -8.73
C LEU A 123 0.04 -16.41 -9.90
N LEU A 124 0.67 -15.31 -10.33
CA LEU A 124 1.70 -15.35 -11.37
C LEU A 124 2.90 -16.21 -10.96
N SER A 125 3.35 -16.07 -9.71
CA SER A 125 4.47 -16.83 -9.17
C SER A 125 4.17 -18.34 -9.15
N ILE A 126 2.95 -18.74 -8.79
CA ILE A 126 2.50 -20.14 -8.86
C ILE A 126 2.47 -20.62 -10.32
N ALA A 127 1.92 -19.83 -11.24
CA ALA A 127 1.88 -20.17 -12.65
C ALA A 127 3.28 -20.39 -13.24
N PHE A 128 4.25 -19.53 -12.88
CA PHE A 128 5.64 -19.68 -13.33
C PHE A 128 6.37 -20.87 -12.71
N LEU A 129 5.99 -21.33 -11.51
CA LEU A 129 6.55 -22.56 -10.91
C LEU A 129 6.00 -23.84 -11.56
N SER A 130 4.81 -23.77 -12.16
CA SER A 130 4.16 -24.91 -12.82
C SER A 130 4.62 -25.17 -14.27
N GLN A 131 5.47 -24.30 -14.81
CA GLN A 131 6.04 -24.36 -16.16
C GLN A 131 7.53 -24.69 -16.12
#